data_AF-A0A962ETD4-F1
#
_entry.id   AF-A0A962ETD4-F1
#
_cell.length_a   1.000
_cell.length_b   1.000
_cell.length_c   1.000
_cell.angle_alpha   90.00
_cell.angle_beta   90.00
_cell.angle_gamma   90.00
#
_symmetry.space_group_name_H-M   'P 1'
#
loop_
_entity.id
_entity.type
_entity.pdbx_description
1 polymer ?
#
loop_
_entity_poly.entity_id
_entity_poly.type
_entity_poly.pdbx_seq_one_letter_code
_entity_poly.pdbx_strand_id
1 'polypeptide(L)' 'MGHNNTGAPVERFPEVTRPKLEGGRRFVMHSDFAPAGDQPTAIAELSQGVRDGERDQVLLGATGTGKTFTMA' A
#
# COMPACT_ATOMS: atom_id res chain seq x y z
N MET A 1 17.07 -17.02 18.73
CA MET A 1 15.73 -17.56 18.45
C MET A 1 15.47 -17.43 16.97
N GLY A 2 15.37 -18.55 16.25
CA GLY A 2 15.10 -18.55 14.81
C GLY A 2 13.61 -18.40 14.55
N HIS A 3 13.22 -17.44 13.72
CA HIS A 3 11.88 -17.37 13.16
C HIS A 3 11.90 -18.14 11.83
N ASN A 4 11.42 -19.38 11.88
CA ASN A 4 11.28 -20.25 10.72
C ASN A 4 10.03 -19.83 9.93
N ASN A 5 10.19 -19.23 8.75
CA ASN A 5 9.10 -19.13 7.79
C ASN A 5 9.20 -20.33 6.83
N THR A 6 8.75 -21.48 7.30
CA THR A 6 8.72 -22.74 6.54
C THR A 6 7.72 -22.61 5.38
N GLY A 7 8.26 -22.42 4.17
CA GLY A 7 7.92 -23.11 2.90
C GLY A 7 6.49 -23.56 2.57
N ALA A 8 5.42 -23.01 3.15
CA ALA A 8 4.07 -23.31 2.72
C ALA A 8 3.80 -22.62 1.37
N PRO A 9 3.32 -23.32 0.33
CA PRO A 9 2.83 -22.68 -0.88
C PRO A 9 1.65 -21.80 -0.49
N VAL A 10 1.83 -20.48 -0.57
CA VAL A 10 0.72 -19.54 -0.42
C VAL A 10 -0.20 -19.83 -1.61
N GLU A 11 -1.37 -20.42 -1.37
CA GLU A 11 -2.39 -20.62 -2.41
C GLU A 11 -2.74 -19.23 -2.95
N ARG A 12 -2.23 -18.95 -4.16
CA ARG A 12 -2.40 -17.66 -4.81
C ARG A 12 -3.86 -17.57 -5.23
N PHE A 13 -4.60 -16.62 -4.66
CA PHE A 13 -5.99 -16.38 -5.03
C PHE A 13 -6.10 -16.22 -6.56
N PRO A 14 -7.18 -16.75 -7.19
CA PRO A 14 -7.36 -16.61 -8.63
C PRO A 14 -7.36 -15.13 -9.02
N GLU A 15 -6.66 -14.80 -10.11
CA GLU A 15 -6.58 -13.44 -10.63
C GLU A 15 -7.96 -12.96 -11.06
N VAL A 16 -8.66 -12.23 -10.19
CA VAL A 16 -9.96 -11.65 -10.49
C VAL A 16 -9.73 -10.44 -11.40
N THR A 17 -9.73 -10.65 -12.71
CA THR A 17 -9.66 -9.57 -13.71
C THR A 17 -11.02 -8.88 -13.80
N ARG A 18 -11.27 -7.93 -12.89
CA ARG A 18 -12.39 -7.01 -13.05
C ARG A 18 -12.10 -6.11 -14.25
N PRO A 19 -12.99 -6.03 -15.26
CA PRO A 19 -12.77 -5.12 -16.37
C PRO A 19 -12.64 -3.70 -15.83
N LYS A 20 -11.59 -2.98 -16.26
CA LYS A 20 -11.40 -1.57 -15.91
C LYS A 20 -12.61 -0.81 -16.45
N LEU A 21 -13.39 -0.19 -15.56
CA LEU A 21 -14.45 0.71 -15.98
C LEU A 21 -13.76 1.90 -16.66
N GLU A 22 -13.96 2.05 -17.98
CA GLU A 22 -13.34 3.12 -18.76
C GLU A 22 -13.65 4.50 -18.15
N GLY A 23 -12.64 5.39 -18.08
CA GLY A 23 -12.81 6.78 -17.61
C GLY A 23 -12.63 7.01 -16.09
N GLY A 24 -11.53 6.55 -15.50
CA GLY A 24 -11.22 6.78 -14.07
C GLY A 24 -11.16 8.27 -13.70
N ARG A 25 -11.98 8.68 -12.73
CA ARG A 25 -11.93 10.03 -12.16
C ARG A 25 -10.68 10.15 -11.28
N ARG A 26 -9.92 11.24 -11.43
CA ARG A 26 -8.77 11.51 -10.56
C ARG A 26 -9.24 11.64 -9.11
N PHE A 27 -8.62 10.87 -8.22
CA PHE A 27 -8.80 11.06 -6.78
C PHE A 27 -8.21 12.40 -6.36
N VAL A 28 -8.95 13.14 -5.53
CA VAL A 28 -8.52 14.40 -4.93
C VAL A 28 -8.57 14.24 -3.43
N MET A 29 -7.41 14.32 -2.79
CA MET A 29 -7.29 14.28 -1.34
C MET A 29 -7.77 15.63 -0.77
N HIS A 30 -8.72 15.60 0.16
CA HIS A 30 -9.19 16.77 0.88
C HIS A 30 -8.83 16.64 2.36
N SER A 31 -7.90 17.45 2.84
CA SER A 31 -7.48 17.48 4.23
C SER A 31 -6.89 18.83 4.61
N ASP A 32 -7.09 19.21 5.87
CA ASP A 32 -6.45 20.40 6.46
C ASP A 32 -5.00 20.10 6.92
N PHE A 33 -4.57 18.84 6.88
CA PHE A 33 -3.25 18.40 7.33
C PHE A 33 -2.35 18.01 6.16
N ALA A 34 -1.05 18.28 6.31
CA ALA A 34 -0.02 17.77 5.42
C ALA A 34 0.60 16.49 6.01
N PRO A 35 1.10 15.56 5.17
CA PRO A 35 1.89 14.43 5.64
C PRO A 35 3.07 14.90 6.50
N ALA A 36 3.32 14.22 7.62
CA ALA A 36 4.36 14.61 8.57
C ALA A 36 5.10 13.38 9.12
N GLY A 37 6.25 13.62 9.76
CA GLY A 37 7.13 12.55 10.23
C GLY A 37 7.60 11.66 9.07
N ASP A 38 7.46 10.34 9.22
CA ASP A 38 7.88 9.37 8.20
C ASP A 38 6.82 9.14 7.09
N GLN A 39 5.64 9.76 7.20
CA GLN A 39 4.57 9.58 6.21
C GLN A 39 4.97 9.97 4.78
N PRO A 40 5.66 11.11 4.51
CA PRO A 40 6.09 11.45 3.15
C PRO A 40 6.96 10.38 2.50
N THR A 41 7.89 9.80 3.27
CA THR A 41 8.78 8.73 2.80
C THR A 41 7.99 7.45 2.50
N ALA A 42 7.13 7.02 3.43
CA ALA A 42 6.29 5.85 3.24
C ALA A 42 5.37 5.98 2.01
N ILE A 43 4.76 7.16 1.79
CA ILE A 43 3.95 7.43 0.60
C ILE A 43 4.81 7.31 -0.67
N ALA A 44 6.01 7.89 -0.68
CA ALA A 44 6.89 7.85 -1.84
C ALA A 44 7.30 6.42 -2.20
N GLU A 45 7.71 5.62 -1.21
CA GLU A 45 8.12 4.23 -1.38
C GLU A 45 6.99 3.34 -1.87
N LEU A 46 5.81 3.39 -1.21
CA LEU A 46 4.65 2.59 -1.62
C LEU A 46 4.17 2.96 -3.02
N SER A 47 4.11 4.27 -3.31
CA SER A 47 3.71 4.75 -4.63
C SER A 47 4.68 4.31 -5.72
N GLN A 48 5.98 4.26 -5.40
CA GLN A 48 7.00 3.79 -6.34
C GLN A 48 6.88 2.29 -6.56
N GLY A 49 6.73 1.48 -5.52
CA GLY A 49 6.50 0.04 -5.65
C GLY A 49 5.28 -0.28 -6.52
N VAL A 50 4.18 0.47 -6.38
CA VAL A 50 3.00 0.30 -7.26
C VAL A 50 3.33 0.59 -8.72
N ARG A 51 4.12 1.64 -9.00
CA ARG A 51 4.55 1.97 -10.37
C ARG A 51 5.49 0.93 -10.96
N ASP A 52 6.31 0.32 -10.13
CA ASP A 52 7.27 -0.72 -10.51
C ASP A 52 6.61 -2.11 -10.67
N GLY A 53 5.31 -2.22 -10.37
CA GLY A 53 4.54 -3.46 -10.49
C GLY A 53 4.73 -4.41 -9.30
N GLU A 54 5.23 -3.92 -8.18
CA GLU A 54 5.35 -4.70 -6.95
C GLU A 54 3.95 -5.05 -6.43
N ARG A 55 3.68 -6.36 -6.34
CA ARG A 55 2.33 -6.86 -6.01
C ARG A 55 2.10 -6.90 -4.51
N ASP A 56 3.15 -7.20 -3.74
CA ASP A 56 3.05 -7.44 -2.31
C ASP A 56 3.88 -6.38 -1.57
N GLN A 57 3.22 -5.46 -0.87
CA GLN A 57 3.87 -4.38 -0.11
C GLN A 57 3.25 -4.26 1.28
N VAL A 58 4.08 -3.95 2.28
CA VAL A 58 3.64 -3.85 3.68
C VAL A 58 3.98 -2.47 4.23
N LEU A 59 2.96 -1.72 4.65
CA LEU A 59 3.14 -0.51 5.44
C LEU A 59 3.25 -0.85 6.92
N LEU A 60 4.48 -0.87 7.45
CA LEU A 60 4.74 -1.03 8.88
C LEU A 60 4.61 0.32 9.57
N GLY A 61 3.59 0.47 10.43
CA GLY A 61 3.40 1.69 11.21
C GLY A 61 2.81 1.41 12.58
N ALA A 62 3.33 2.10 13.60
CA ALA A 62 2.81 2.01 14.97
C ALA A 62 1.35 2.50 15.07
N THR A 63 0.69 2.22 16.20
CA THR A 63 -0.66 2.73 16.45
C THR A 63 -0.61 4.25 16.62
N GLY A 64 -1.55 4.96 16.01
CA GLY A 64 -1.62 6.42 16.08
C GLY A 64 -0.74 7.19 15.09
N THR A 65 0.07 6.53 14.25
CA THR A 65 0.95 7.22 13.28
C THR A 65 0.26 7.67 11.99
N GLY A 66 -1.06 7.48 11.88
CA GLY A 66 -1.83 7.94 10.72
C GLY A 66 -1.77 7.02 9.49
N LYS A 67 -1.67 5.70 9.65
CA LYS A 67 -1.64 4.73 8.51
C LYS A 67 -2.74 4.94 7.47
N THR A 68 -3.96 5.30 7.90
CA THR A 68 -5.06 5.61 6.98
C THR A 68 -4.76 6.83 6.12
N PHE A 69 -4.17 7.87 6.70
CA PHE A 69 -3.79 9.09 5.98
C PHE A 69 -2.65 8.81 4.98
N THR A 70 -1.70 7.94 5.35
CA THR A 70 -0.62 7.49 4.46
C THR A 70 -1.12 6.70 3.25
N MET A 71 -2.25 5.99 3.36
CA MET A 71 -2.78 5.15 2.28
C MET A 71 -3.80 5.83 1.35
N ALA A 72 -4.31 7.00 1.74
CA ALA A 72 -5.37 7.72 1.03
C ALA A 72 -4.82 8.59 -0.11
#